data_AF-A0A323TLF3-F1
#
_entry.id   AF-A0A323TLF3-F1
#
_cell.length_a   1.000
_cell.length_b   1.000
_cell.length_c   1.000
_cell.angle_alpha   90.00
_cell.angle_beta   90.00
_cell.angle_gamma   90.00
#
_symmetry.space_group_name_H-M   'P 1'
#
loop_
_entity.id
_entity.type
_entity.pdbx_description
1 polymer ?
#
loop_
_entity_poly.entity_id
_entity_poly.type
_entity_poly.pdbx_seq_one_letter_code
_entity_poly.pdbx_strand_id
1 'polypeptide(L)'
;MTLKETALLLKEIDRFFPERLNLDKDMAKSWHRLLESQAYEEVVARLDEYAVSNKYPPLIYDLYEKPRPERKKFGLSQIDKWEAEASGGPIQS
;
A
#
# COMPACT_ATOMS: atom_id res chain seq x y z
N MET A 1 8.22 4.85 -5.09
CA MET A 1 8.59 6.26 -4.82
C MET A 1 10.09 6.45 -4.93
N THR A 2 10.56 7.67 -5.14
CA THR A 2 11.98 8.05 -5.25
C THR A 2 12.66 8.19 -3.88
N LEU A 3 13.99 8.17 -3.85
CA LEU A 3 14.77 8.43 -2.63
C LEU A 3 14.46 9.81 -2.02
N LYS A 4 14.21 10.82 -2.86
CA LYS A 4 13.84 12.16 -2.41
C LYS A 4 12.49 12.14 -1.69
N GLU A 5 11.50 11.46 -2.25
CA GLU A 5 10.19 11.26 -1.64
C GLU A 5 10.29 10.48 -0.32
N THR A 6 11.11 9.43 -0.25
CA THR A 6 11.35 8.71 1.00
C THR A 6 11.98 9.61 2.08
N ALA A 7 12.89 10.49 1.71
CA ALA A 7 13.46 11.47 2.65
C ALA A 7 12.43 12.51 3.12
N LEU A 8 11.48 12.89 2.26
CA LEU A 8 10.36 13.76 2.64
C LEU A 8 9.41 13.04 3.61
N LEU A 9 9.06 11.79 3.32
CA LEU A 9 8.26 10.94 4.21
C LEU A 9 8.90 10.84 5.60
N LEU A 10 10.19 10.55 5.68
CA LEU A 10 10.89 10.46 6.97
C LEU A 10 10.88 11.78 7.75
N LYS A 11 10.96 12.92 7.06
CA LYS A 11 10.79 14.24 7.70
C LYS A 11 9.37 14.47 8.19
N GLU A 12 8.36 13.98 7.48
CA GLU A 12 6.97 14.06 7.95
C GLU A 12 6.75 13.20 9.19
N ILE A 13 7.31 11.99 9.22
CA ILE A 13 7.28 11.13 10.40
C ILE A 13 7.93 11.84 11.61
N ASP A 14 9.09 12.47 11.43
CA ASP A 14 9.75 13.22 12.50
C ASP A 14 8.92 14.42 12.99
N ARG A 15 8.14 15.07 12.11
CA ARG A 15 7.20 16.14 12.52
C ARG A 15 6.05 15.62 13.37
N PHE A 16 5.49 14.45 13.04
CA PHE A 16 4.43 13.83 13.83
C PHE A 16 4.96 13.25 15.15
N PHE A 17 6.21 12.80 15.16
CA PHE A 17 6.84 12.14 16.29
C PHE A 17 8.20 12.78 16.63
N PRO A 18 8.21 14.02 17.14
CA PRO A 18 9.43 14.79 17.31
C PRO A 18 10.42 14.12 18.26
N GLU A 19 11.71 14.22 17.92
CA GLU A 19 12.86 13.70 18.67
C GLU A 19 12.89 12.17 18.82
N ARG A 20 12.09 11.44 18.04
CA ARG A 20 12.04 9.97 18.10
C ARG A 20 12.74 9.27 16.96
N LEU A 21 13.15 10.00 15.92
CA LEU A 21 13.86 9.44 14.76
C LEU A 21 15.25 10.05 14.63
N ASN A 22 16.24 9.21 14.39
CA ASN A 22 17.56 9.65 13.97
C ASN A 22 17.59 9.70 12.43
N LEU A 23 17.28 10.88 11.87
CA LEU A 23 17.23 11.08 10.44
C LEU A 23 18.64 11.13 9.83
N ASP A 24 19.11 9.99 9.34
CA ASP A 24 20.35 9.88 8.58
C ASP A 24 20.13 9.46 7.11
N LYS A 25 21.19 9.58 6.30
CA LYS A 25 21.14 9.25 4.88
C LYS A 25 20.96 7.75 4.62
N ASP A 26 21.45 6.90 5.51
CA ASP A 26 21.43 5.45 5.33
C ASP A 26 20.08 4.85 5.75
N MET A 27 19.37 5.51 6.66
CA MET A 27 17.97 5.28 7.01
C MET A 27 17.09 5.57 5.79
N ALA A 28 17.26 6.73 5.15
CA ALA A 28 16.51 7.08 3.94
C ALA A 28 16.73 6.07 2.80
N LYS A 29 17.99 5.66 2.57
CA LYS A 29 18.30 4.59 1.60
C LYS A 29 17.66 3.26 1.98
N SER A 30 17.66 2.90 3.27
CA SER A 30 17.11 1.62 3.74
C SER A 30 15.59 1.57 3.60
N TRP A 31 14.90 2.65 3.95
CA TRP A 31 13.47 2.78 3.73
C TRP A 31 13.13 2.80 2.23
N HIS A 32 13.94 3.49 1.43
CA HIS A 32 13.70 3.59 -0.01
C HIS A 32 13.75 2.22 -0.69
N ARG A 33 14.71 1.36 -0.34
CA ARG A 33 14.79 -0.03 -0.86
C ARG A 33 13.51 -0.83 -0.65
N LEU A 34 12.75 -0.53 0.40
CA LEU A 34 11.51 -1.25 0.72
C LEU A 34 10.28 -0.54 0.15
N LEU A 35 10.31 0.78 0.03
CA LEU A 35 9.17 1.59 -0.43
C LEU A 35 9.25 1.96 -1.92
N GLU A 36 10.31 1.58 -2.64
CA GLU A 36 10.50 1.96 -4.05
C GLU A 36 9.33 1.57 -4.96
N SER A 37 8.66 0.46 -4.64
CA SER A 37 7.50 -0.05 -5.38
C SER A 37 6.16 0.59 -4.99
N GLN A 38 6.13 1.42 -3.95
CA GLN A 38 4.92 2.04 -3.40
C GLN A 38 4.74 3.46 -3.93
N ALA A 39 3.50 3.92 -4.10
CA ALA A 39 3.21 5.31 -4.46
C ALA A 39 3.40 6.24 -3.24
N TYR A 40 4.00 7.41 -3.43
CA TYR A 40 4.26 8.36 -2.35
C TYR A 40 2.97 8.80 -1.65
N GLU A 41 1.98 9.25 -2.42
CA GLU A 41 0.70 9.76 -1.91
C GLU A 41 -0.04 8.71 -1.06
N GLU A 42 -0.04 7.45 -1.49
CA GLU A 42 -0.68 6.35 -0.73
C GLU A 42 0.02 6.08 0.60
N VAL A 43 1.36 6.16 0.63
CA VAL A 43 2.15 5.94 1.85
C VAL A 43 1.97 7.09 2.83
N VAL A 44 1.87 8.33 2.35
CA VAL A 44 1.55 9.50 3.18
C VAL A 44 0.14 9.39 3.75
N ALA A 45 -0.85 8.97 2.96
CA ALA A 45 -2.21 8.76 3.48
C ALA A 45 -2.25 7.73 4.63
N ARG A 46 -1.50 6.62 4.50
CA ARG A 46 -1.37 5.63 5.58
C ARG A 46 -0.65 6.21 6.80
N LEU A 47 0.34 7.08 6.60
CA LEU A 47 1.01 7.78 7.70
C LEU A 47 0.05 8.69 8.46
N ASP A 48 -0.79 9.45 7.76
CA ASP A 48 -1.79 10.34 8.37
C ASP A 48 -2.79 9.54 9.22
N GLU A 49 -3.31 8.43 8.68
CA GLU A 49 -4.20 7.51 9.43
C GLU A 49 -3.51 6.92 10.66
N TYR A 50 -2.25 6.53 10.53
CA TYR A 50 -1.46 5.96 11.61
C TYR A 50 -1.22 6.98 12.73
N ALA A 51 -0.87 8.22 12.38
CA ALA A 51 -0.52 9.28 13.32
C ALA A 51 -1.67 9.68 14.23
N VAL A 52 -2.92 9.55 13.77
CA VAL A 52 -4.12 9.86 14.58
C VAL A 52 -4.32 8.86 15.72
N SER A 53 -3.89 7.61 15.55
CA SER A 53 -4.23 6.50 16.48
C SER A 53 -3.04 5.99 17.29
N ASN A 54 -1.80 6.35 16.92
CA ASN A 54 -0.59 5.79 17.51
C ASN A 54 0.27 6.85 18.20
N LYS A 55 0.80 6.51 19.38
CA LYS A 55 1.71 7.37 20.16
C LYS A 55 3.19 7.23 19.76
N TYR A 56 3.53 6.17 19.04
CA TYR A 56 4.91 5.82 18.67
C TYR A 56 5.10 5.96 17.16
N PRO A 57 6.33 6.26 16.70
CA PRO A 57 6.60 6.34 15.26
C PRO A 57 6.27 5.01 14.57
N PRO A 58 5.75 5.05 13.33
CA PRO A 58 5.54 3.87 12.53
C PRO A 58 6.87 3.19 12.18
N LEU A 59 6.80 1.88 12.07
CA LEU A 59 7.81 1.09 11.39
C LEU A 59 7.44 0.95 9.91
N ILE A 60 8.40 0.51 9.10
CA ILE A 60 8.21 0.41 7.63
C ILE A 60 6.99 -0.44 7.27
N TYR A 61 6.76 -1.53 8.02
CA TYR A 61 5.66 -2.45 7.72
C TYR A 61 4.28 -1.86 8.05
N ASP A 62 4.20 -0.83 8.91
CA ASP A 62 2.95 -0.13 9.20
C ASP A 62 2.49 0.70 7.99
N LEU A 63 3.45 1.13 7.16
CA LEU A 63 3.20 1.98 5.99
C LEU A 63 3.24 1.22 4.66
N TYR A 64 3.70 -0.05 4.67
CA TYR A 64 3.88 -0.86 3.47
C TYR A 64 2.61 -1.63 3.12
N GLU A 65 2.01 -1.35 1.96
CA GLU A 65 0.94 -2.20 1.45
C GLU A 65 1.50 -3.49 0.84
N LYS A 66 1.08 -4.62 1.40
CA LYS A 66 1.34 -5.93 0.81
C LYS A 66 0.53 -6.06 -0.48
N PRO A 67 1.15 -6.37 -1.62
CA PRO A 67 0.41 -6.60 -2.85
C PRO A 67 -0.59 -7.74 -2.63
N ARG A 68 -1.89 -7.43 -2.73
CA ARG A 68 -2.93 -8.46 -2.63
C ARG A 68 -2.77 -9.46 -3.79
N PRO A 69 -2.76 -10.78 -3.52
CA PRO A 69 -2.76 -11.80 -4.58
C PRO A 69 -3.97 -11.68 -5.52
N GLU A 70 -5.03 -11.02 -5.06
CA GLU A 70 -6.36 -10.94 -5.69
C GLU A 70 -6.44 -10.04 -6.92
N ARG A 71 -5.37 -9.33 -7.31
CA ARG A 71 -5.26 -8.72 -8.66
C ARG A 71 -5.06 -9.76 -9.78
N LYS A 72 -5.19 -11.05 -9.48
CA LYS A 72 -5.57 -12.06 -10.48
C LYS A 72 -7.07 -11.91 -10.74
N LYS A 73 -7.44 -11.20 -11.82
CA LYS A 73 -8.80 -11.05 -12.39
C LYS A 73 -9.46 -12.39 -12.80
N PHE A 74 -9.45 -13.41 -11.94
CA PHE A 74 -10.06 -14.72 -12.22
C PHE A 74 -11.49 -14.81 -11.66
N GLY A 75 -11.83 -14.06 -10.61
CA GLY A 75 -13.15 -14.12 -9.97
C GLY A 75 -14.30 -13.58 -10.84
N LEU A 76 -14.13 -12.40 -11.45
CA LEU A 76 -15.17 -11.82 -12.31
C LEU A 76 -15.41 -12.64 -13.58
N SER A 77 -14.35 -13.26 -14.13
CA SER A 77 -14.47 -14.12 -15.33
C SER A 77 -15.27 -15.42 -15.10
N GLN A 78 -15.43 -15.86 -13.85
CA GLN A 78 -16.22 -17.05 -13.52
C GLN A 78 -17.72 -16.73 -13.48
N ILE A 79 -18.08 -15.53 -13.00
CA ILE A 79 -19.47 -15.07 -12.95
C ILE A 79 -20.00 -14.85 -14.37
N ASP A 80 -19.21 -14.17 -15.23
CA ASP A 80 -19.57 -13.97 -16.64
C ASP A 80 -19.75 -15.31 -17.40
N LYS A 81 -18.95 -16.33 -17.04
CA LYS A 81 -19.07 -17.68 -17.62
C LYS A 81 -20.33 -18.40 -17.16
N TRP A 82 -20.69 -18.29 -15.87
CA TRP A 82 -21.91 -18.90 -15.35
C TRP A 82 -23.17 -18.23 -15.89
N GLU A 83 -23.18 -16.90 -16.07
CA GLU A 83 -24.30 -16.19 -16.70
C GLU A 83 -24.44 -16.54 -18.18
N ALA A 84 -23.32 -16.69 -18.91
CA ALA A 84 -23.34 -17.14 -20.29
C ALA A 84 -23.86 -18.59 -20.43
N GLU A 85 -23.43 -19.50 -19.56
CA GLU A 85 -23.88 -20.91 -19.54
C GLU A 85 -25.34 -21.05 -19.08
N ALA A 86 -25.82 -20.24 -18.14
CA ALA A 86 -27.20 -20.25 -17.65
C ALA A 86 -28.20 -19.64 -18.65
N SER A 87 -27.73 -18.84 -19.61
CA SER A 87 -28.58 -18.26 -20.68
C SER A 87 -29.01 -19.26 -21.77
N GLY A 88 -28.55 -20.52 -21.68
CA GLY A 88 -28.99 -21.63 -22.52
C GLY A 88 -30.43 -22.07 -22.24
N GLY A 89 -31.40 -21.43 -22.91
CA GLY A 89 -32.81 -21.81 -22.88
C GLY A 89 -33.09 -23.26 -23.31
N PRO A 90 -34.24 -23.85 -22.92
CA PRO A 90 -34.50 -25.27 -23.08
C PRO A 90 -34.59 -25.69 -24.56
N ILE A 91 -33.84 -26.73 -24.93
CA ILE A 91 -34.00 -27.44 -26.21
C ILE A 91 -35.30 -28.26 -26.10
N GLN A 92 -36.36 -27.79 -26.75
CA GLN A 92 -37.52 -28.63 -27.05
C GLN A 92 -37.12 -29.63 -28.13
N SER A 93 -37.19 -30.92 -27.79
CA SER A 93 -37.28 -32.04 -28.74
C SER A 93 -38.30 -33.04 -28.21
#